data_AF-A0A3S5BTX1-F1
#
_entry.id   AF-A0A3S5BTX1-F1
#
_cell.length_a   1.000
_cell.length_b   1.000
_cell.length_c   1.000
_cell.angle_alpha   90.00
_cell.angle_beta   90.00
_cell.angle_gamma   90.00
#
_symmetry.space_group_name_H-M   'P 1'
#
loop_
_entity.id
_entity.type
_entity.pdbx_description
1 polymer ?
#
loop_
_entity_poly.entity_id
_entity_poly.type
_entity_poly.pdbx_seq_one_letter_code
_entity_poly.pdbx_strand_id
1 'polypeptide(L)'
;MILHELLIYAYEQRLHLDIYAATEASLEYELDLQEGGLLITFTGLKDKLFLMYSIICDLIREEPKFLTESMLAGYKEFFRQSITNKATKPEHLSK
;
A
#
# COMPACT_ATOMS: atom_id res chain seq x y z
N MET A 1 14.34 3.94 4.91
CA MET A 1 13.69 2.66 4.57
C MET A 1 12.47 2.40 5.43
N ILE A 2 12.61 2.07 6.73
CA ILE A 2 11.46 1.71 7.60
C ILE A 2 10.35 2.78 7.65
N LEU A 3 10.71 4.05 7.78
CA LEU A 3 9.72 5.14 7.85
C LEU A 3 8.93 5.27 6.54
N HIS A 4 9.56 4.97 5.41
CA HIS A 4 8.92 5.03 4.10
C HIS A 4 8.02 3.81 3.85
N GLU A 5 8.45 2.62 4.26
CA GLU A 5 7.63 1.41 4.21
C GLU A 5 6.38 1.54 5.10
N LEU A 6 6.52 2.13 6.29
CA LEU A 6 5.39 2.45 7.16
C LEU A 6 4.43 3.44 6.48
N LEU A 7 4.95 4.43 5.78
CA LEU A 7 4.15 5.42 5.08
C LEU A 7 3.35 4.77 3.93
N ILE A 8 3.97 3.88 3.15
CA ILE A 8 3.26 3.13 2.10
C ILE A 8 2.20 2.23 2.68
N TYR A 9 2.53 1.46 3.71
CA TYR A 9 1.56 0.64 4.41
C TYR A 9 0.36 1.47 4.86
N ALA A 10 0.59 2.65 5.43
CA ALA A 10 -0.48 3.52 5.88
C ALA A 10 -1.33 4.08 4.72
N TYR A 11 -0.70 4.45 3.59
CA TYR A 11 -1.43 4.84 2.38
C TYR A 11 -2.27 3.69 1.83
N GLU A 12 -1.72 2.49 1.72
CA GLU A 12 -2.43 1.30 1.24
C GLU A 12 -3.64 0.98 2.13
N GLN A 13 -3.48 1.02 3.46
CA GLN A 13 -4.59 0.79 4.40
C GLN A 13 -5.71 1.81 4.21
N ARG A 14 -5.35 3.08 3.98
CA ARG A 14 -6.34 4.14 3.80
C ARG A 14 -7.03 4.03 2.44
N LEU A 15 -6.26 3.87 1.38
CA LEU A 15 -6.76 3.68 0.02
C LEU A 15 -7.64 2.46 -0.09
N HIS A 16 -7.32 1.37 0.62
CA HIS A 16 -8.17 0.18 0.59
C HIS A 16 -9.62 0.49 0.94
N LEU A 17 -9.89 1.46 1.82
CA LEU A 17 -11.25 1.90 2.14
C LEU A 17 -11.88 2.75 1.03
N ASP A 18 -11.11 3.67 0.47
CA ASP A 18 -11.62 4.69 -0.46
C ASP A 18 -11.79 4.15 -1.89
N ILE A 19 -10.94 3.21 -2.31
CA ILE A 19 -10.93 2.66 -3.68
C ILE A 19 -11.32 1.18 -3.76
N TYR A 20 -11.82 0.56 -2.67
CA TYR A 20 -12.37 -0.81 -2.68
C TYR A 20 -13.35 -1.04 -3.85
N ALA A 21 -14.33 -0.14 -4.00
CA ALA A 21 -15.32 -0.24 -5.06
C ALA A 21 -14.72 -0.08 -6.48
N ALA A 22 -13.60 0.63 -6.61
CA ALA A 22 -12.87 0.74 -7.87
C ALA A 22 -12.14 -0.59 -8.17
N THR A 23 -11.53 -1.21 -7.16
CA THR A 23 -10.88 -2.52 -7.27
C THR A 23 -11.86 -3.61 -7.68
N GLU A 24 -13.07 -3.65 -7.09
CA GLU A 24 -14.16 -4.54 -7.51
C GLU A 24 -14.62 -4.27 -8.96
N ALA A 25 -14.44 -3.04 -9.45
CA ALA A 25 -14.73 -2.65 -10.84
C ALA A 25 -13.53 -2.86 -11.80
N SER A 26 -12.56 -3.70 -11.42
CA SER A 26 -11.36 -4.03 -12.21
C SER A 26 -10.43 -2.83 -12.46
N LEU A 27 -10.36 -1.90 -11.50
CA LEU A 27 -9.34 -0.86 -11.45
C LEU A 27 -8.32 -1.21 -10.37
N GLU A 28 -7.12 -1.52 -10.81
CA GLU A 28 -6.00 -1.89 -9.95
C GLU A 28 -5.03 -0.72 -9.84
N TYR A 29 -4.37 -0.62 -8.68
CA TYR A 29 -3.32 0.35 -8.43
C TYR A 29 -2.16 -0.33 -7.70
N GLU A 30 -0.97 0.25 -7.87
CA GLU A 30 0.23 -0.15 -7.14
C GLU A 30 0.99 1.11 -6.70
N LEU A 31 1.46 1.10 -5.45
CA LEU A 31 2.30 2.14 -4.88
C LEU A 31 3.68 1.56 -4.59
N ASP A 32 4.69 2.06 -5.29
CA ASP A 32 6.08 1.60 -5.13
C ASP A 32 7.01 2.77 -4.80
N LEU A 33 7.82 2.59 -3.75
CA LEU A 33 8.83 3.57 -3.38
C LEU A 33 10.14 3.28 -4.10
N GLN A 34 10.53 4.22 -4.94
CA GLN A 34 11.81 4.18 -5.65
C GLN A 34 12.76 5.24 -5.10
N GLU A 35 14.04 5.15 -5.46
CA GLU A 35 15.07 6.10 -4.99
C GLU A 35 14.72 7.57 -5.30
N GLY A 36 13.94 7.82 -6.35
CA GLY A 36 13.47 9.15 -6.76
C GLY A 36 12.11 9.59 -6.21
N GLY A 37 11.42 8.76 -5.43
CA GLY A 37 10.10 9.09 -4.86
C GLY A 37 9.09 7.96 -4.97
N LEU A 38 7.81 8.33 -5.07
CA LEU A 38 6.69 7.39 -5.14
C LEU A 38 6.28 7.17 -6.61
N LEU A 39 6.40 5.94 -7.08
CA LEU A 39 5.80 5.46 -8.32
C LEU A 39 4.36 5.02 -8.03
N ILE A 40 3.43 5.50 -8.86
CA ILE A 40 2.02 5.15 -8.78
C ILE A 40 1.62 4.55 -10.13
N THR A 41 1.27 3.27 -10.13
CA THR A 41 0.85 2.53 -11.32
C THR A 41 -0.65 2.31 -11.28
N PHE A 42 -1.32 2.43 -12.43
CA PHE A 42 -2.75 2.20 -12.57
C PHE A 42 -3.04 1.27 -13.73
N THR A 43 -3.95 0.32 -13.52
CA THR A 43 -4.40 -0.62 -14.55
C THR A 43 -5.93 -0.69 -14.52
N GLY A 44 -6.57 -0.65 -15.68
CA GLY A 44 -8.03 -0.86 -15.77
C GLY A 44 -8.74 0.10 -16.73
N LEU A 45 -10.01 0.38 -16.43
CA LEU A 45 -10.92 1.14 -17.30
C LEU A 45 -10.52 2.61 -17.42
N LYS A 46 -10.16 3.02 -18.64
CA LYS A 46 -9.65 4.37 -18.97
C LYS A 46 -10.47 5.51 -18.36
N ASP A 47 -11.79 5.39 -18.39
CA ASP A 47 -12.70 6.47 -17.99
C ASP A 47 -12.66 6.77 -16.49
N LYS A 48 -12.19 5.83 -15.66
CA LYS A 48 -12.10 5.97 -14.20
C LYS A 48 -10.67 6.09 -13.69
N LEU A 49 -9.67 5.97 -14.55
CA LEU A 49 -8.25 6.11 -14.16
C LEU A 49 -7.96 7.49 -13.57
N PHE A 50 -8.49 8.56 -14.18
CA PHE A 50 -8.26 9.92 -13.68
C PHE A 50 -8.90 10.17 -12.31
N LEU A 51 -10.06 9.57 -12.05
CA LEU A 51 -10.73 9.66 -10.76
C LEU A 51 -9.92 8.91 -9.67
N MET A 52 -9.41 7.73 -10.01
CA MET A 52 -8.56 6.96 -9.09
C MET A 52 -7.25 7.70 -8.79
N TYR A 53 -6.64 8.29 -9.82
CA TYR A 53 -5.46 9.13 -9.67
C TYR A 53 -5.72 10.33 -8.76
N SER A 54 -6.83 11.05 -8.94
CA SER A 54 -7.13 12.22 -8.09
C SER A 54 -7.29 11.82 -6.62
N ILE A 55 -7.97 10.72 -6.32
CA ILE A 55 -8.16 10.23 -4.95
C ILE A 55 -6.81 9.97 -4.27
N ILE A 56 -5.88 9.31 -4.97
CA ILE A 56 -4.55 9.00 -4.45
C ILE A 56 -3.72 10.29 -4.26
N CYS A 57 -3.76 11.20 -5.22
CA CYS A 57 -3.07 12.48 -5.09
C CYS A 57 -3.61 13.34 -3.94
N ASP A 58 -4.93 13.36 -3.75
CA ASP A 58 -5.57 14.09 -2.66
C ASP A 58 -5.15 13.49 -1.31
N LEU A 59 -5.13 12.17 -1.19
CA LEU A 59 -4.64 11.48 0.01
C LEU A 59 -3.17 11.79 0.31
N ILE A 60 -2.30 11.83 -0.70
CA ILE A 60 -0.87 12.16 -0.53
C ILE A 60 -0.69 13.64 -0.12
N ARG A 61 -1.57 14.53 -0.61
CA ARG A 61 -1.54 15.96 -0.27
C ARG A 61 -2.01 16.26 1.13
N GLU A 62 -2.92 15.45 1.66
CA GLU A 62 -3.26 15.52 3.08
C GLU A 62 -2.00 15.12 3.87
N GLU A 63 -1.41 16.06 4.62
CA GLU A 63 -0.33 15.76 5.56
C GLU A 63 -0.68 14.48 6.34
N PRO A 64 0.30 13.62 6.67
CA PRO A 64 0.05 12.28 7.21
C PRO A 64 -0.39 12.32 8.68
N LYS A 65 -1.44 13.10 8.98
CA LYS A 65 -2.18 13.16 10.24
C LYS A 65 -2.97 11.88 10.49
N PHE A 66 -3.11 11.03 9.46
CA PHE A 66 -3.72 9.71 9.57
C PHE A 66 -2.75 8.65 10.15
N LEU A 67 -1.46 8.95 10.32
CA LEU A 67 -0.53 8.06 10.99
C LEU A 67 -0.86 7.96 12.48
N THR A 68 -1.62 6.93 12.85
CA THR A 68 -1.97 6.62 14.23
C THR A 68 -1.04 5.56 14.82
N GLU A 69 -1.01 5.45 16.15
CA GLU A 69 -0.33 4.34 16.83
C GLU A 69 -0.89 2.97 16.40
N SER A 70 -2.18 2.90 16.07
CA SER A 70 -2.81 1.66 15.58
C SER A 70 -2.25 1.22 14.22
N MET A 71 -1.98 2.16 13.31
CA MET A 71 -1.33 1.83 12.03
C MET A 71 0.09 1.35 12.22
N LEU A 72 0.85 1.95 13.14
CA LEU A 72 2.19 1.49 13.49
C LEU A 72 2.17 0.06 14.08
N ALA A 73 1.21 -0.24 14.95
CA ALA A 73 1.02 -1.58 15.48
C ALA A 73 0.65 -2.59 14.37
N GLY A 74 -0.23 -2.20 13.45
CA GLY A 74 -0.59 -2.99 12.27
C GLY A 74 0.61 -3.30 11.37
N TYR A 75 1.43 -2.29 11.07
CA TYR A 75 2.65 -2.46 10.28
C TYR A 75 3.65 -3.42 10.96
N LYS A 76 3.85 -3.31 12.28
CA LYS A 76 4.72 -4.24 13.02
C LYS A 76 4.26 -5.69 12.89
N GLU A 77 2.96 -5.93 12.99
CA GLU A 77 2.39 -7.27 12.85
C GLU A 77 2.50 -7.78 11.41
N PHE A 78 2.20 -6.94 10.42
CA PHE A 78 2.39 -7.25 9.00
C PHE A 78 3.83 -7.66 8.70
N PHE A 79 4.80 -6.87 9.17
CA PHE A 79 6.22 -7.15 8.99
C PHE A 79 6.63 -8.45 9.67
N ARG A 80 6.16 -8.71 10.90
CA ARG A 80 6.38 -9.97 11.63
C ARG A 80 5.88 -11.16 10.82
N GLN A 81 4.66 -11.08 10.28
CA GLN A 81 4.08 -12.14 9.45
C GLN A 81 4.86 -12.33 8.15
N SER A 82 5.31 -11.26 7.50
CA SER A 82 6.13 -11.35 6.28
C SER A 82 7.43 -12.12 6.53
N ILE A 83 8.09 -11.89 7.67
CA ILE A 83 9.28 -12.65 8.08
C ILE A 83 8.93 -14.11 8.36
N THR A 84 7.87 -14.37 9.14
CA THR A 84 7.46 -15.74 9.45
C THR A 84 7.12 -16.52 8.18
N ASN A 85 6.36 -15.93 7.27
CA ASN A 85 5.96 -16.54 6.00
C ASN A 85 7.17 -16.82 5.10
N LYS A 86 8.17 -15.93 5.07
CA LYS A 86 9.45 -16.19 4.39
C LYS A 86 10.18 -17.35 5.04
N ALA A 87 10.27 -17.40 6.36
CA ALA A 87 10.95 -18.47 7.09
C ALA A 87 10.28 -19.85 6.91
N THR A 88 8.97 -19.88 6.67
CA THR A 88 8.20 -21.11 6.46
C THR A 88 8.09 -21.53 4.99
N LYS A 89 8.75 -20.84 4.03
CA LYS A 89 8.74 -21.29 2.64
C LYS A 89 9.44 -22.65 2.51
N PRO A 90 8.89 -23.61 1.73
CA PRO A 90 9.46 -24.95 1.58
C PRO A 90 10.93 -24.97 1.18
N GLU A 91 11.34 -24.00 0.37
CA GLU A 91 12.71 -23.75 -0.11
C GLU A 91 13.73 -23.52 1.03
N HIS A 92 13.26 -23.10 2.22
CA HIS A 92 14.08 -22.82 3.39
C HIS A 92 13.93 -23.87 4.49
N LEU A 93 12.99 -24.80 4.35
CA LEU A 93 12.67 -25.86 5.31
C LEU A 93 13.33 -27.22 4.95
N SER A 94 13.89 -27.37 3.74
CA SER A 94 14.67 -28.54 3.36
C SER A 94 16.15 -28.38 3.71
N LYS A 95 16.52 -28.76 4.92
CA LYS A 95 17.86 -29.22 5.29
C LYS A 95 17.74 -30.51 6.09
#